data_AF-A0A3C0PI92-F1
#
_entry.id   AF-A0A3C0PI92-F1
#
_cell.length_a   1.000
_cell.length_b   1.000
_cell.length_c   1.000
_cell.angle_alpha   90.00
_cell.angle_beta   90.00
_cell.angle_gamma   90.00
#
_symmetry.space_group_name_H-M   'P 1'
#
loop_
_entity.id
_entity.type
_entity.pdbx_description
1 polymer ?
#
loop_
_entity_poly.entity_id
_entity_poly.type
_entity_poly.pdbx_seq_one_letter_code
_entity_poly.pdbx_strand_id
1 'polypeptide(L)'
;MTGNDAPHNGHRYVIIHGHFYQPPRENPWLGIIERQSSAAPYHDWNECVYDQCYRPNAFSRLLDSKGMIADIHNNYGNLSFNFGPTLFSWLLKQHPNTARRIIEADHESLERLENHGNAIGQVFNHIIMPLASKRDQITQIRWAKAFFKKHFERDPEGLWLAETAINMETVRCLIEEGICFVILSPSQAEKYKPLSGGNWTYCHDCNIDVQHPYRIFPYSADGKPMNGHLDVFFFNEPLSREISFGNILSDSKLLGSKISSCFNSHSNEDSAVIIATDGETFGHHKPL
;
A
#
# COMPACT_ATOMS: atom_id res chain seq x y z
N MET A 1 13.21 21.71 43.06
CA MET A 1 13.26 20.54 42.15
C MET A 1 11.93 20.48 41.42
N THR A 2 11.83 21.17 40.30
CA THR A 2 10.64 21.21 39.44
C THR A 2 11.06 20.63 38.10
N GLY A 3 10.95 19.31 37.98
CA GLY A 3 11.03 18.62 36.70
C GLY A 3 9.68 18.77 36.03
N ASN A 4 9.65 19.44 34.88
CA ASN A 4 8.51 19.45 33.98
C ASN A 4 8.23 18.02 33.51
N ASP A 5 7.23 17.38 34.10
CA ASP A 5 6.51 16.28 33.43
C ASP A 5 5.65 16.91 32.34
N ALA A 6 6.25 17.24 31.20
CA ALA A 6 5.47 17.52 29.99
C ALA A 6 4.72 16.22 29.64
N PRO A 7 3.40 16.25 29.43
CA PRO A 7 2.67 15.04 29.04
C PRO A 7 3.26 14.52 27.72
N HIS A 8 3.72 13.27 27.73
CA HIS A 8 4.05 12.54 26.50
C HIS A 8 2.77 12.47 25.67
N ASN A 9 2.69 13.33 24.65
CA ASN A 9 1.62 13.29 23.67
C ASN A 9 2.06 12.26 22.62
N GLY A 10 1.34 11.15 22.51
CA GLY A 10 1.65 10.09 21.55
C GLY A 10 1.80 10.63 20.12
N HIS A 11 2.64 9.95 19.33
CA HIS A 11 2.89 10.32 17.94
C HIS A 11 1.69 9.98 17.06
N ARG A 12 1.42 10.84 16.08
CA ARG A 12 0.35 10.65 15.10
C ARG A 12 0.95 10.43 13.73
N TYR A 13 0.64 9.31 13.12
CA TYR A 13 1.16 8.90 11.82
C TYR A 13 0.05 8.92 10.76
N VAL A 14 0.34 9.46 9.59
CA VAL A 14 -0.56 9.39 8.43
C VAL A 14 0.13 8.58 7.36
N ILE A 15 -0.50 7.48 6.96
CA ILE A 15 0.04 6.58 5.94
C ILE A 15 -0.99 6.50 4.82
N ILE A 16 -0.59 6.93 3.63
CA ILE A 16 -1.38 6.76 2.41
C ILE A 16 -0.69 5.68 1.58
N HIS A 17 -1.42 4.61 1.30
CA HIS A 17 -0.97 3.50 0.48
C HIS A 17 -1.58 3.55 -0.92
N GLY A 18 -0.73 3.61 -1.95
CA GLY A 18 -1.14 3.53 -3.35
C GLY A 18 -0.84 2.15 -3.94
N HIS A 19 -1.90 1.42 -4.31
CA HIS A 19 -1.81 0.15 -5.02
C HIS A 19 -1.80 0.37 -6.53
N PHE A 20 -0.64 0.26 -7.20
CA PHE A 20 -0.53 0.50 -8.65
C PHE A 20 -0.46 -0.81 -9.42
N TYR A 21 -1.46 -1.09 -10.26
CA TYR A 21 -1.53 -2.32 -11.03
C TYR A 21 -2.28 -2.15 -12.35
N GLN A 22 -1.78 -2.82 -13.38
CA GLN A 22 -2.50 -3.08 -14.62
C GLN A 22 -2.32 -4.57 -14.96
N PRO A 23 -3.40 -5.26 -15.39
CA PRO A 23 -3.25 -6.61 -15.92
C PRO A 23 -2.35 -6.61 -17.15
N PRO A 24 -1.65 -7.71 -17.46
CA PRO A 24 -0.94 -7.86 -18.72
C PRO A 24 -1.86 -7.53 -19.90
N ARG A 25 -1.39 -6.66 -20.79
CA ARG A 25 -2.14 -6.23 -22.00
C ARG A 25 -1.42 -6.64 -23.29
N GLU A 26 -0.24 -7.23 -23.16
CA GLU A 26 0.57 -7.68 -24.28
C GLU A 26 -0.10 -8.84 -25.00
N ASN A 27 0.02 -8.83 -26.32
CA ASN A 27 -0.31 -9.98 -27.13
C ASN A 27 0.65 -11.15 -26.77
N PRO A 28 0.15 -12.34 -26.39
CA PRO A 28 1.00 -13.44 -25.91
C PRO A 28 2.03 -13.94 -26.93
N TRP A 29 1.77 -13.75 -28.22
CA TRP A 29 2.66 -14.19 -29.31
C TRP A 29 3.68 -13.12 -29.68
N LEU A 30 3.30 -11.85 -29.58
CA LEU A 30 4.13 -10.74 -30.04
C LEU A 30 4.93 -10.09 -28.90
N GLY A 31 4.49 -10.24 -27.65
CA GLY A 31 5.11 -9.59 -26.49
C GLY A 31 5.03 -8.07 -26.51
N ILE A 32 4.07 -7.50 -27.27
CA ILE A 32 3.81 -6.06 -27.37
C ILE A 32 2.35 -5.77 -27.05
N ILE A 33 2.08 -4.60 -26.49
CA ILE A 33 0.72 -4.09 -26.34
C ILE A 33 0.31 -3.54 -27.70
N GLU A 34 -0.80 -4.04 -28.25
CA GLU A 34 -1.36 -3.54 -29.51
C GLU A 34 -2.12 -2.23 -29.27
N ARG A 35 -2.33 -1.46 -30.33
CA ARG A 35 -3.08 -0.20 -30.25
C ARG A 35 -4.51 -0.44 -29.75
N GLN A 36 -4.92 0.33 -28.74
CA GLN A 36 -6.27 0.25 -28.18
C GLN A 36 -7.03 1.54 -28.49
N SER A 37 -8.01 1.46 -29.40
CA SER A 37 -8.77 2.63 -29.88
C SER A 37 -9.50 3.38 -28.77
N SER A 38 -9.92 2.70 -27.70
CA SER A 38 -10.58 3.31 -26.54
C SER A 38 -9.65 4.16 -25.68
N ALA A 39 -8.33 4.08 -25.86
CA ALA A 39 -7.34 4.90 -25.16
C ALA A 39 -6.95 6.17 -25.93
N ALA A 40 -7.58 6.46 -27.08
CA ALA A 40 -7.25 7.63 -27.88
C ALA A 40 -7.31 8.93 -27.04
N PRO A 41 -6.34 9.87 -27.21
CA PRO A 41 -5.33 9.91 -28.27
C PRO A 41 -4.10 9.03 -28.04
N TYR A 42 -3.99 8.35 -26.89
CA TYR A 42 -2.86 7.49 -26.56
C TYR A 42 -2.82 6.22 -27.42
N HIS A 43 -1.66 5.58 -27.46
CA HIS A 43 -1.49 4.30 -28.15
C HIS A 43 -2.31 3.20 -27.47
N ASP A 44 -2.25 3.13 -26.15
CA ASP A 44 -2.95 2.14 -25.32
C ASP A 44 -3.23 2.70 -23.91
N TRP A 45 -3.94 1.92 -23.09
CA TRP A 45 -4.31 2.35 -21.74
C TRP A 45 -3.11 2.49 -20.79
N ASN A 46 -2.03 1.73 -20.96
CA ASN A 46 -0.85 1.90 -20.09
C ASN A 46 -0.20 3.25 -20.35
N GLU A 47 -0.07 3.67 -21.61
CA GLU A 47 0.43 5.01 -21.96
C GLU A 47 -0.49 6.14 -21.43
N CYS A 48 -1.82 5.95 -21.53
CA CYS A 48 -2.80 6.90 -21.00
C CYS A 48 -2.65 7.10 -19.48
N VAL A 49 -2.66 5.99 -18.73
CA VAL A 49 -2.55 6.04 -17.25
C VAL A 49 -1.16 6.50 -16.83
N TYR A 50 -0.11 6.16 -17.57
CA TYR A 50 1.23 6.67 -17.32
C TYR A 50 1.29 8.19 -17.35
N ASP A 51 0.76 8.82 -18.40
CA ASP A 51 0.81 10.28 -18.52
C ASP A 51 -0.08 10.99 -17.49
N GLN A 52 -1.18 10.34 -17.10
CA GLN A 52 -2.16 10.92 -16.17
C GLN A 52 -1.85 10.65 -14.70
N CYS A 53 -1.11 9.59 -14.37
CA CYS A 53 -0.90 9.15 -12.99
C CYS A 53 0.57 8.88 -12.67
N TYR A 54 1.20 7.88 -13.32
CA TYR A 54 2.50 7.37 -12.86
C TYR A 54 3.61 8.43 -12.98
N ARG A 55 3.68 9.11 -14.13
CA ARG A 55 4.64 10.19 -14.35
C ARG A 55 4.33 11.43 -13.51
N PRO A 56 3.09 11.96 -13.46
CA PRO A 56 2.77 13.10 -12.61
C PRO A 56 3.06 12.89 -11.13
N ASN A 57 2.94 11.66 -10.59
CA ASN A 57 3.32 11.40 -9.20
C ASN A 57 4.84 11.42 -8.98
N ALA A 58 5.64 10.97 -9.95
CA ALA A 58 7.11 11.07 -9.87
C ALA A 58 7.62 12.53 -10.01
N PHE A 59 6.82 13.40 -10.63
CA PHE A 59 7.14 14.81 -10.92
C PHE A 59 5.98 15.73 -10.52
N SER A 60 5.49 15.58 -9.29
CA SER A 60 4.32 16.29 -8.81
C SER A 60 4.62 17.77 -8.61
N ARG A 61 3.75 18.65 -9.10
CA ARG A 61 3.95 20.10 -8.98
C ARG A 61 3.37 20.57 -7.66
N LEU A 62 4.21 21.10 -6.78
CA LEU A 62 3.75 21.82 -5.60
C LEU A 62 3.38 23.25 -6.01
N LEU A 63 2.15 23.66 -5.70
CA LEU A 63 1.64 24.99 -6.06
C LEU A 63 1.68 25.91 -4.83
N ASP A 64 2.02 27.18 -5.06
CA ASP A 64 1.92 28.23 -4.03
C ASP A 64 0.47 28.72 -3.85
N SER A 65 0.27 29.68 -2.94
CA SER A 65 -1.05 30.28 -2.67
C SER A 65 -1.66 31.05 -3.85
N LYS A 66 -0.89 31.31 -4.91
CA LYS A 66 -1.34 31.96 -6.15
C LYS A 66 -1.53 30.96 -7.30
N GLY A 67 -1.33 29.66 -7.05
CA GLY A 67 -1.44 28.60 -8.05
C GLY A 67 -0.22 28.47 -8.97
N MET A 68 0.89 29.12 -8.63
CA MET A 68 2.14 29.02 -9.40
C MET A 68 2.96 27.82 -8.91
N ILE A 69 3.73 27.19 -9.81
CA ILE A 69 4.61 26.08 -9.44
C ILE A 69 5.72 26.62 -8.53
N ALA A 70 5.70 26.18 -7.28
CA ALA A 70 6.71 26.47 -6.27
C ALA A 70 7.86 25.46 -6.33
N ASP A 71 7.55 24.18 -6.58
CA ASP A 71 8.53 23.10 -6.61
C ASP A 71 8.02 21.87 -7.39
N ILE A 72 8.90 20.93 -7.69
CA ILE A 72 8.57 19.61 -8.26
C ILE A 72 9.02 18.52 -7.28
N HIS A 73 8.04 17.79 -6.74
CA HIS A 73 8.24 16.77 -5.72
C HIS A 73 7.97 15.35 -6.24
N ASN A 74 8.66 14.36 -5.67
CA ASN A 74 8.40 12.95 -5.94
C ASN A 74 7.42 12.39 -4.90
N ASN A 75 6.14 12.22 -5.25
CA ASN A 75 5.12 11.78 -4.30
C ASN A 75 5.41 10.39 -3.73
N TYR A 76 6.04 9.50 -4.52
CA TYR A 76 6.43 8.17 -4.06
C TYR A 76 7.38 8.22 -2.86
N GLY A 77 8.16 9.30 -2.72
CA GLY A 77 9.04 9.51 -1.58
C GLY A 77 8.31 9.72 -0.25
N ASN A 78 7.01 10.03 -0.26
CA ASN A 78 6.17 10.23 0.95
C ASN A 78 4.93 9.33 1.00
N LEU A 79 4.73 8.48 -0.01
CA LEU A 79 3.62 7.55 -0.13
C LEU A 79 4.11 6.15 0.22
N SER A 80 3.35 5.34 0.97
CA SER A 80 3.60 3.89 0.94
C SER A 80 3.04 3.35 -0.38
N PHE A 81 3.76 2.47 -1.09
CA PHE A 81 3.26 2.04 -2.40
C PHE A 81 3.65 0.62 -2.75
N ASN A 82 2.91 0.04 -3.68
CA ASN A 82 3.37 -1.11 -4.43
C ASN A 82 3.15 -0.87 -5.93
N PHE A 83 4.05 -1.36 -6.77
CA PHE A 83 3.81 -1.52 -8.19
C PHE A 83 3.77 -3.00 -8.54
N GLY A 84 2.72 -3.43 -9.23
CA GLY A 84 2.62 -4.80 -9.72
C GLY A 84 3.75 -5.16 -10.68
N PRO A 85 4.36 -6.36 -10.60
CA PRO A 85 5.49 -6.73 -11.45
C PRO A 85 5.24 -6.62 -12.96
N THR A 86 4.01 -6.89 -13.39
CA THR A 86 3.58 -6.76 -14.80
C THR A 86 3.67 -5.31 -15.27
N LEU A 87 3.04 -4.40 -14.53
CA LEU A 87 3.06 -2.96 -14.80
C LEU A 87 4.49 -2.38 -14.69
N PHE A 88 5.23 -2.77 -13.64
CA PHE A 88 6.56 -2.22 -13.42
C PHE A 88 7.57 -2.70 -14.47
N SER A 89 7.44 -3.94 -14.96
CA SER A 89 8.23 -4.44 -16.09
C SER A 89 7.99 -3.62 -17.36
N TRP A 90 6.74 -3.23 -17.61
CA TRP A 90 6.40 -2.33 -18.71
C TRP A 90 7.00 -0.94 -18.50
N LEU A 91 6.88 -0.35 -17.30
CA LEU A 91 7.48 0.96 -16.97
C LEU A 91 9.00 0.97 -17.15
N LEU A 92 9.69 -0.07 -16.70
CA LEU A 92 11.14 -0.21 -16.85
C LEU A 92 11.57 -0.19 -18.32
N LYS A 93 10.76 -0.76 -19.22
CA LYS A 93 11.03 -0.83 -20.65
C LYS A 93 10.66 0.45 -21.40
N GLN A 94 9.45 0.96 -21.19
CA GLN A 94 8.91 2.08 -21.98
C GLN A 94 9.25 3.45 -21.39
N HIS A 95 9.29 3.56 -20.06
CA HIS A 95 9.45 4.82 -19.34
C HIS A 95 10.55 4.74 -18.26
N PRO A 96 11.80 4.38 -18.63
CA PRO A 96 12.87 4.08 -17.67
C PRO A 96 13.20 5.24 -16.73
N ASN A 97 12.96 6.49 -17.14
CA ASN A 97 13.17 7.65 -16.28
C ASN A 97 12.18 7.72 -15.12
N THR A 98 10.91 7.39 -15.35
CA THR A 98 9.89 7.35 -14.29
C THR A 98 10.11 6.14 -13.40
N ALA A 99 10.45 4.98 -13.97
CA ALA A 99 10.79 3.79 -13.19
C ALA A 99 11.97 4.05 -12.23
N ARG A 100 13.02 4.73 -12.71
CA ARG A 100 14.16 5.11 -11.86
C ARG A 100 13.75 6.00 -10.69
N ARG A 101 12.90 7.00 -10.92
CA ARG A 101 12.41 7.88 -9.85
C ARG A 101 11.55 7.17 -8.82
N ILE A 102 10.81 6.15 -9.22
CA ILE A 102 10.06 5.30 -8.27
C ILE A 102 11.02 4.50 -7.38
N ILE A 103 12.11 3.99 -7.95
CA ILE A 103 13.15 3.26 -7.19
C ILE A 103 13.89 4.24 -6.25
N GLU A 104 14.33 5.38 -6.77
CA GLU A 104 15.00 6.45 -6.00
C GLU A 104 14.14 6.90 -4.81
N ALA A 105 12.82 7.06 -4.99
CA ALA A 105 11.91 7.40 -3.90
C ALA A 105 11.90 6.38 -2.75
N ASP A 106 12.03 5.08 -3.05
CA ASP A 106 12.15 4.06 -2.00
C ASP A 106 13.50 4.20 -1.27
N HIS A 107 14.60 4.40 -2.00
CA HIS A 107 15.92 4.61 -1.39
C HIS A 107 15.96 5.86 -0.50
N GLU A 108 15.41 6.98 -0.96
CA GLU A 108 15.29 8.22 -0.16
C GLU A 108 14.45 7.98 1.11
N SER A 109 13.40 7.14 1.01
CA SER A 109 12.58 6.80 2.16
C SER A 109 13.32 5.93 3.20
N LEU A 110 14.23 5.04 2.77
CA LEU A 110 15.07 4.26 3.68
C LEU A 110 15.92 5.18 4.57
N GLU A 111 16.54 6.21 3.99
CA GLU A 111 17.34 7.18 4.76
C GLU A 111 16.49 7.95 5.77
N ARG A 112 15.25 8.27 5.39
CA ARG A 112 14.33 9.07 6.21
C ARG A 112 13.61 8.27 7.30
N LEU A 113 13.44 6.96 7.12
CA LEU A 113 12.61 6.09 7.96
C LEU A 113 13.41 4.97 8.61
N GLU A 114 14.60 5.28 9.11
CA GLU A 114 15.43 4.34 9.89
C GLU A 114 15.66 3.00 9.17
N ASN A 115 15.94 3.07 7.86
CA ASN A 115 16.17 1.94 6.97
C ASN A 115 14.90 1.10 6.63
N HIS A 116 13.71 1.68 6.80
CA HIS A 116 12.45 1.15 6.28
C HIS A 116 12.00 1.88 5.01
N GLY A 117 11.71 1.13 3.95
CA GLY A 117 11.35 1.73 2.66
C GLY A 117 9.84 1.79 2.45
N ASN A 118 9.39 2.84 1.76
CA ASN A 118 7.99 3.08 1.42
C ASN A 118 7.39 2.00 0.50
N ALA A 119 8.22 1.39 -0.36
CA ALA A 119 7.79 0.37 -1.30
C ALA A 119 7.58 -0.97 -0.61
N ILE A 120 6.47 -1.65 -0.93
CA ILE A 120 6.23 -3.04 -0.55
C ILE A 120 6.10 -3.91 -1.81
N GLY A 121 6.32 -5.21 -1.66
CA GLY A 121 6.12 -6.15 -2.76
C GLY A 121 4.63 -6.31 -3.09
N GLN A 122 4.33 -6.93 -4.23
CA GLN A 122 2.97 -7.35 -4.59
C GLN A 122 3.01 -8.81 -5.03
N VAL A 123 1.98 -9.60 -4.68
CA VAL A 123 1.75 -10.92 -5.30
C VAL A 123 1.93 -10.83 -6.82
N PHE A 124 2.80 -11.69 -7.36
CA PHE A 124 3.45 -11.44 -8.65
C PHE A 124 2.49 -11.26 -9.83
N ASN A 125 1.53 -12.17 -9.98
CA ASN A 125 0.50 -12.15 -11.03
C ASN A 125 -0.84 -11.56 -10.55
N HIS A 126 -0.87 -10.93 -9.37
CA HIS A 126 -2.10 -10.39 -8.78
C HIS A 126 -3.23 -11.44 -8.66
N ILE A 127 -2.89 -12.67 -8.29
CA ILE A 127 -3.90 -13.72 -8.11
C ILE A 127 -4.57 -13.62 -6.73
N ILE A 128 -5.81 -14.09 -6.65
CA ILE A 128 -6.51 -14.30 -5.37
C ILE A 128 -5.87 -15.48 -4.64
N MET A 129 -4.91 -15.17 -3.76
CA MET A 129 -4.08 -16.16 -3.07
C MET A 129 -4.87 -17.29 -2.39
N PRO A 130 -6.01 -17.02 -1.71
CA PRO A 130 -6.82 -18.07 -1.10
C PRO A 130 -7.38 -19.14 -2.06
N LEU A 131 -7.45 -18.86 -3.37
CA LEU A 131 -7.93 -19.81 -4.39
C LEU A 131 -6.79 -20.66 -4.98
N ALA A 132 -5.54 -20.35 -4.66
CA ALA A 132 -4.36 -21.01 -5.19
C ALA A 132 -3.86 -22.13 -4.27
N SER A 133 -3.19 -23.13 -4.85
CA SER A 133 -2.53 -24.19 -4.07
C SER A 133 -1.39 -23.61 -3.22
N LYS A 134 -1.00 -24.28 -2.12
CA LYS A 134 0.17 -23.86 -1.31
C LYS A 134 1.42 -23.65 -2.17
N ARG A 135 1.66 -24.55 -3.13
CA ARG A 135 2.80 -24.45 -4.07
C ARG A 135 2.74 -23.16 -4.89
N ASP A 136 1.56 -22.81 -5.40
CA ASP A 136 1.40 -21.62 -6.23
C ASP A 136 1.49 -20.35 -5.38
N GLN A 137 0.92 -20.34 -4.17
CA GLN A 137 1.08 -19.22 -3.23
C GLN A 137 2.56 -18.95 -2.92
N ILE A 138 3.34 -19.97 -2.58
CA ILE A 138 4.80 -19.83 -2.36
C ILE A 138 5.49 -19.33 -3.62
N THR A 139 5.10 -19.84 -4.80
CA THR A 139 5.68 -19.41 -6.08
C THR A 139 5.43 -17.92 -6.31
N GLN A 140 4.20 -17.44 -6.09
CA GLN A 140 3.86 -16.03 -6.21
C GLN A 140 4.66 -15.15 -5.26
N ILE A 141 4.83 -15.57 -4.01
CA ILE A 141 5.60 -14.80 -3.01
C ILE A 141 7.07 -14.76 -3.39
N ARG A 142 7.68 -15.89 -3.75
CA ARG A 142 9.10 -15.96 -4.15
C ARG A 142 9.39 -15.14 -5.40
N TRP A 143 8.50 -15.21 -6.40
CA TRP A 143 8.65 -14.39 -7.61
C TRP A 143 8.49 -12.91 -7.31
N ALA A 144 7.53 -12.53 -6.46
CA ALA A 144 7.37 -11.16 -5.99
C ALA A 144 8.63 -10.64 -5.29
N LYS A 145 9.18 -11.41 -4.33
CA LYS A 145 10.42 -11.07 -3.63
C LYS A 145 11.61 -10.93 -4.57
N ALA A 146 11.78 -11.89 -5.48
CA ALA A 146 12.87 -11.86 -6.45
C ALA A 146 12.77 -10.64 -7.38
N PHE A 147 11.56 -10.32 -7.84
CA PHE A 147 11.31 -9.12 -8.64
C PHE A 147 11.59 -7.84 -7.86
N PHE A 148 11.07 -7.73 -6.65
CA PHE A 148 11.28 -6.58 -5.78
C PHE A 148 12.77 -6.37 -5.50
N LYS A 149 13.47 -7.41 -5.04
CA LYS A 149 14.90 -7.35 -4.70
C LYS A 149 15.78 -6.98 -5.89
N LYS A 150 15.42 -7.43 -7.09
CA LYS A 150 16.13 -7.08 -8.32
C LYS A 150 16.08 -5.58 -8.63
N HIS A 151 15.01 -4.89 -8.23
CA HIS A 151 14.74 -3.51 -8.64
C HIS A 151 14.90 -2.47 -7.53
N PHE A 152 14.60 -2.85 -6.28
CA PHE A 152 14.71 -1.99 -5.09
C PHE A 152 15.91 -2.33 -4.20
N GLU A 153 16.71 -3.34 -4.59
CA GLU A 153 17.99 -3.71 -3.94
C GLU A 153 17.89 -4.08 -2.45
N ARG A 154 16.68 -4.40 -1.96
CA ARG A 154 16.41 -4.92 -0.63
C ARG A 154 15.29 -5.97 -0.65
N ASP A 155 15.13 -6.71 0.44
CA ASP A 155 13.97 -7.60 0.60
C ASP A 155 12.71 -6.77 0.95
N PRO A 156 11.52 -7.13 0.43
CA PRO A 156 10.28 -6.45 0.81
C PRO A 156 9.85 -6.87 2.22
N GLU A 157 9.55 -5.90 3.07
CA GLU A 157 9.04 -6.15 4.44
C GLU A 157 7.53 -6.45 4.43
N GLY A 158 6.79 -5.75 3.56
CA GLY A 158 5.36 -5.95 3.34
C GLY A 158 5.06 -6.60 2.00
N LEU A 159 3.88 -7.20 1.88
CA LEU A 159 3.35 -7.69 0.61
C LEU A 159 1.88 -7.29 0.42
N TRP A 160 1.59 -6.58 -0.68
CA TRP A 160 0.23 -6.34 -1.11
C TRP A 160 -0.39 -7.62 -1.70
N LEU A 161 -1.49 -8.06 -1.08
CA LEU A 161 -2.30 -9.19 -1.54
C LEU A 161 -3.37 -8.67 -2.50
N ALA A 162 -3.55 -9.35 -3.64
CA ALA A 162 -4.61 -9.01 -4.60
C ALA A 162 -5.97 -8.98 -3.90
N GLU A 163 -6.70 -7.87 -4.06
CA GLU A 163 -7.98 -7.61 -3.40
C GLU A 163 -7.95 -7.78 -1.87
N THR A 164 -6.77 -7.60 -1.25
CA THR A 164 -6.52 -7.89 0.17
C THR A 164 -6.88 -9.33 0.59
N ALA A 165 -7.01 -10.25 -0.37
CA ALA A 165 -7.56 -11.59 -0.12
C ALA A 165 -6.58 -12.46 0.66
N ILE A 166 -7.02 -12.96 1.81
CA ILE A 166 -6.17 -13.72 2.75
C ILE A 166 -6.92 -14.88 3.39
N ASN A 167 -6.21 -15.98 3.67
CA ASN A 167 -6.65 -17.06 4.54
C ASN A 167 -5.47 -17.61 5.36
N MET A 168 -5.70 -18.60 6.21
CA MET A 168 -4.64 -19.16 7.07
C MET A 168 -3.53 -19.89 6.29
N GLU A 169 -3.78 -20.41 5.09
CA GLU A 169 -2.71 -20.93 4.22
C GLU A 169 -1.82 -19.79 3.71
N THR A 170 -2.42 -18.68 3.28
CA THR A 170 -1.69 -17.47 2.86
C THR A 170 -0.83 -16.93 4.00
N VAL A 171 -1.39 -16.79 5.21
CA VAL A 171 -0.64 -16.35 6.40
C VAL A 171 0.58 -17.23 6.65
N ARG A 172 0.41 -18.57 6.61
CA ARG A 172 1.52 -19.51 6.79
C ARG A 172 2.59 -19.34 5.72
N CYS A 173 2.20 -19.19 4.45
CA CYS A 173 3.16 -18.99 3.35
C CYS A 173 3.93 -17.67 3.49
N LEU A 174 3.26 -16.59 3.90
CA LEU A 174 3.90 -15.29 4.12
C LEU A 174 4.95 -15.35 5.24
N ILE A 175 4.60 -15.98 6.37
CA ILE A 175 5.52 -16.16 7.50
C ILE A 175 6.69 -17.08 7.11
N GLU A 176 6.43 -18.19 6.41
CA GLU A 176 7.46 -19.11 5.91
C GLU A 176 8.45 -18.41 4.97
N GLU A 177 7.97 -17.46 4.18
CA GLU A 177 8.79 -16.66 3.26
C GLU A 177 9.31 -15.36 3.89
N GLY A 178 9.13 -15.15 5.20
CA GLY A 178 9.70 -14.02 5.93
C GLY A 178 9.11 -12.65 5.59
N ILE A 179 7.85 -12.59 5.13
CA ILE A 179 7.11 -11.33 5.02
C ILE A 179 6.66 -10.90 6.42
N CYS A 180 6.91 -9.64 6.77
CA CYS A 180 6.64 -9.09 8.09
C CYS A 180 5.19 -8.63 8.24
N PHE A 181 4.63 -7.97 7.22
CA PHE A 181 3.28 -7.42 7.32
C PHE A 181 2.46 -7.42 6.03
N VAL A 182 1.15 -7.24 6.19
CA VAL A 182 0.18 -7.01 5.12
C VAL A 182 -0.76 -5.86 5.49
N ILE A 183 -1.40 -5.26 4.48
CA ILE A 183 -2.48 -4.27 4.64
C ILE A 183 -3.80 -4.97 4.32
N LEU A 184 -4.79 -4.84 5.22
CA LEU A 184 -6.08 -5.52 5.12
C LEU A 184 -7.26 -4.56 5.35
N SER A 185 -8.44 -4.97 4.90
CA SER A 185 -9.70 -4.29 5.21
C SER A 185 -10.17 -4.65 6.63
N PRO A 186 -10.70 -3.69 7.42
CA PRO A 186 -11.22 -3.95 8.75
C PRO A 186 -12.36 -4.99 8.76
N SER A 187 -13.09 -5.16 7.65
CA SER A 187 -14.15 -6.15 7.52
C SER A 187 -13.65 -7.61 7.54
N GLN A 188 -12.34 -7.82 7.40
CA GLN A 188 -11.73 -9.15 7.41
C GLN A 188 -11.39 -9.64 8.82
N ALA A 189 -11.50 -8.78 9.84
CA ALA A 189 -11.27 -9.17 11.23
C ALA A 189 -12.55 -9.75 11.85
N GLU A 190 -12.50 -10.97 12.37
CA GLU A 190 -13.62 -11.58 13.11
C GLU A 190 -13.62 -11.16 14.60
N LYS A 191 -12.43 -11.16 15.21
CA LYS A 191 -12.23 -10.86 16.64
C LYS A 191 -10.76 -10.57 16.92
N TYR A 192 -10.50 -9.81 17.97
CA TYR A 192 -9.16 -9.45 18.44
C TYR A 192 -9.06 -9.54 19.97
N LYS A 193 -7.85 -9.57 20.50
CA LYS A 193 -7.59 -9.47 21.95
C LYS A 193 -6.23 -8.84 22.22
N PRO A 194 -5.99 -8.30 23.43
CA PRO A 194 -4.68 -7.77 23.81
C PRO A 194 -3.58 -8.83 23.75
N LEU A 195 -2.37 -8.43 23.35
CA LEU A 195 -1.19 -9.31 23.34
C LEU A 195 -0.79 -9.80 24.73
N SER A 196 -1.07 -9.01 25.77
CA SER A 196 -0.86 -9.38 27.18
C SER A 196 -1.76 -10.53 27.65
N GLY A 197 -2.71 -10.98 26.82
CA GLY A 197 -3.76 -11.91 27.21
C GLY A 197 -5.04 -11.19 27.64
N GLY A 198 -6.15 -11.92 27.61
CA GLY A 198 -7.48 -11.38 27.86
C GLY A 198 -8.56 -12.08 27.04
N ASN A 199 -9.78 -11.55 27.13
CA ASN A 199 -10.94 -12.05 26.39
C ASN A 199 -10.89 -11.58 24.93
N TRP A 200 -11.47 -12.39 24.04
CA TRP A 200 -11.71 -11.99 22.66
C TRP A 200 -12.84 -10.97 22.59
N THR A 201 -12.61 -9.90 21.84
CA THR A 201 -13.62 -8.92 21.45
C THR A 201 -14.02 -9.21 20.00
N TYR A 202 -15.31 -9.43 19.76
CA TYR A 202 -15.84 -9.67 18.42
C TYR A 202 -15.98 -8.37 17.63
N CYS A 203 -15.59 -8.44 16.35
CA CYS A 203 -15.68 -7.33 15.43
C CYS A 203 -17.09 -7.28 14.81
N HIS A 204 -18.04 -6.63 15.45
CA HIS A 204 -19.37 -6.41 14.86
C HIS A 204 -19.31 -5.19 13.93
N ASP A 205 -19.85 -5.32 12.70
CA ASP A 205 -19.92 -4.22 11.72
C ASP A 205 -18.58 -3.48 11.48
N CYS A 206 -17.46 -4.21 11.40
CA CYS A 206 -16.13 -3.67 11.14
C CYS A 206 -15.61 -2.69 12.22
N ASN A 207 -16.06 -2.81 13.47
CA ASN A 207 -15.70 -1.93 14.59
C ASN A 207 -14.27 -2.11 15.17
N ILE A 208 -13.36 -2.77 14.45
CA ILE A 208 -11.97 -2.90 14.88
C ILE A 208 -11.30 -1.52 14.86
N ASP A 209 -10.51 -1.22 15.88
CA ASP A 209 -9.75 0.03 15.92
C ASP A 209 -8.59 -0.04 14.94
N VAL A 210 -8.74 0.64 13.80
CA VAL A 210 -7.76 0.68 12.71
C VAL A 210 -6.58 1.61 12.98
N GLN A 211 -6.51 2.27 14.14
CA GLN A 211 -5.40 3.17 14.49
C GLN A 211 -4.17 2.44 15.03
N HIS A 212 -4.28 1.13 15.26
CA HIS A 212 -3.24 0.29 15.82
C HIS A 212 -2.94 -0.92 14.93
N PRO A 213 -1.68 -1.41 14.89
CA PRO A 213 -1.36 -2.66 14.23
C PRO A 213 -1.83 -3.88 15.04
N TYR A 214 -2.11 -4.97 14.34
CA TYR A 214 -2.52 -6.25 14.92
C TYR A 214 -1.57 -7.37 14.51
N ARG A 215 -1.62 -8.50 15.22
CA ARG A 215 -0.85 -9.72 14.89
C ARG A 215 -1.78 -10.88 14.60
N ILE A 216 -1.54 -11.54 13.47
CA ILE A 216 -2.08 -12.86 13.19
C ILE A 216 -1.05 -13.91 13.61
N PHE A 217 -1.46 -14.82 14.49
CA PHE A 217 -0.68 -16.00 14.85
C PHE A 217 -1.15 -17.20 14.01
N PRO A 218 -0.23 -17.91 13.34
CA PRO A 218 -0.58 -19.00 12.44
C PRO A 218 -1.06 -20.25 13.19
N TYR A 219 -1.99 -20.96 12.58
CA TYR A 219 -2.39 -22.32 12.97
C TYR A 219 -2.14 -23.27 11.80
N SER A 220 -1.71 -24.47 12.14
CA SER A 220 -1.60 -25.60 11.21
C SER A 220 -2.99 -26.08 10.75
N ALA A 221 -3.03 -26.91 9.70
CA ALA A 221 -4.29 -27.43 9.15
C ALA A 221 -5.07 -28.30 10.15
N ASP A 222 -4.38 -28.93 11.11
CA ASP A 222 -4.97 -29.67 12.23
C ASP A 222 -5.26 -28.79 13.46
N GLY A 223 -5.15 -27.47 13.34
CA GLY A 223 -5.54 -26.49 14.36
C GLY A 223 -4.51 -26.23 15.46
N LYS A 224 -3.28 -26.73 15.34
CA LYS A 224 -2.22 -26.47 16.33
C LYS A 224 -1.55 -25.12 16.09
N PRO A 225 -1.28 -24.33 17.15
CA PRO A 225 -0.50 -23.10 17.04
C PRO A 225 0.87 -23.35 16.40
N MET A 226 1.30 -22.42 15.57
CA MET A 226 2.62 -22.40 14.96
C MET A 226 3.42 -21.19 15.44
N ASN A 227 4.75 -21.29 15.35
CA ASN A 227 5.63 -20.17 15.67
C ASN A 227 5.58 -19.10 14.57
N GLY A 228 5.95 -17.88 14.93
CA GLY A 228 5.91 -16.72 14.05
C GLY A 228 4.60 -15.94 14.16
N HIS A 229 4.55 -14.82 13.47
CA HIS A 229 3.37 -13.97 13.36
C HIS A 229 3.47 -13.18 12.05
N LEU A 230 2.32 -12.68 11.62
CA LEU A 230 2.22 -11.69 10.55
C LEU A 230 1.59 -10.43 11.15
N ASP A 231 2.27 -9.30 11.04
CA ASP A 231 1.71 -8.02 11.44
C ASP A 231 0.68 -7.56 10.39
N VAL A 232 -0.38 -6.90 10.85
CA VAL A 232 -1.49 -6.46 10.01
C VAL A 232 -1.82 -5.02 10.32
N PHE A 233 -1.91 -4.24 9.26
CA PHE A 233 -2.38 -2.86 9.30
C PHE A 233 -3.74 -2.80 8.63
N PHE A 234 -4.77 -2.40 9.37
CA PHE A 234 -6.09 -2.17 8.80
C PHE A 234 -6.19 -0.74 8.30
N PHE A 235 -6.70 -0.54 7.08
CA PHE A 235 -6.94 0.81 6.57
C PHE A 235 -8.31 1.35 7.04
N ASN A 236 -8.42 2.68 7.10
CA ASN A 236 -9.66 3.39 7.36
C ASN A 236 -10.54 3.34 6.11
N GLU A 237 -11.48 2.39 6.08
CA GLU A 237 -12.36 2.17 4.93
C GLU A 237 -13.21 3.40 4.55
N PRO A 238 -13.89 4.10 5.49
CA PRO A 238 -14.65 5.30 5.15
C PRO A 238 -13.82 6.39 4.46
N LEU A 239 -12.61 6.67 4.98
CA LEU A 239 -11.73 7.68 4.42
C LEU A 239 -11.14 7.24 3.08
N SER A 240 -10.73 5.98 2.96
CA SER A 240 -10.20 5.41 1.72
C SER A 240 -11.24 5.46 0.59
N ARG A 241 -12.50 5.15 0.90
CA ARG A 241 -13.62 5.26 -0.03
C ARG A 241 -13.91 6.71 -0.42
N GLU A 242 -13.80 7.64 0.52
CA GLU A 242 -13.99 9.07 0.26
C GLU A 242 -12.89 9.64 -0.64
N ILE A 243 -11.65 9.17 -0.50
CA ILE A 243 -10.53 9.50 -1.40
C ILE A 243 -10.77 8.94 -2.80
N SER A 244 -11.18 7.68 -2.89
CA SER A 244 -11.38 6.97 -4.17
C SER A 244 -12.54 7.56 -4.98
N PHE A 245 -13.68 7.80 -4.33
CA PHE A 245 -14.94 8.10 -5.02
C PHE A 245 -15.54 9.47 -4.69
N GLY A 246 -15.14 10.09 -3.57
CA GLY A 246 -15.60 11.41 -3.15
C GLY A 246 -14.83 12.56 -3.81
N ASN A 247 -14.97 13.76 -3.22
CA ASN A 247 -14.36 14.99 -3.73
C ASN A 247 -13.27 15.55 -2.81
N ILE A 248 -12.83 14.81 -1.79
CA ILE A 248 -11.90 15.36 -0.78
C ILE A 248 -10.50 15.64 -1.31
N LEU A 249 -10.14 15.10 -2.48
CA LEU A 249 -8.87 15.42 -3.16
C LEU A 249 -8.89 16.75 -3.92
N SER A 250 -10.04 17.43 -4.05
CA SER A 250 -10.11 18.73 -4.75
C SER A 250 -9.51 19.89 -3.94
N ASP A 251 -9.31 19.71 -2.62
CA ASP A 251 -8.71 20.70 -1.74
C ASP A 251 -7.87 20.03 -0.65
N SER A 252 -6.58 20.36 -0.61
CA SER A 252 -5.63 19.87 0.40
C SER A 252 -6.06 20.20 1.84
N LYS A 253 -6.75 21.32 2.09
CA LYS A 253 -7.25 21.68 3.42
C LYS A 253 -8.41 20.80 3.83
N LEU A 254 -9.28 20.44 2.89
CA LEU A 254 -10.39 19.51 3.13
C LEU A 254 -9.84 18.13 3.47
N LEU A 255 -8.89 17.62 2.67
CA LEU A 255 -8.21 16.35 2.95
C LEU A 255 -7.52 16.36 4.32
N GLY A 256 -6.73 17.39 4.62
CA GLY A 256 -6.01 17.51 5.88
C GLY A 256 -6.93 17.59 7.10
N SER A 257 -8.05 18.32 6.98
CA SER A 257 -9.05 18.40 8.05
C SER A 257 -9.74 17.06 8.27
N LYS A 258 -10.06 16.33 7.19
CA LYS A 258 -10.68 15.01 7.29
C LYS A 258 -9.75 13.99 7.95
N ILE A 259 -8.49 13.92 7.52
CA ILE A 259 -7.47 13.05 8.14
C ILE A 259 -7.31 13.40 9.62
N SER A 260 -7.20 14.70 9.95
CA SER A 260 -7.04 15.15 11.34
C SER A 260 -8.22 14.75 12.22
N SER A 261 -9.44 14.73 11.68
CA SER A 261 -10.65 14.34 12.41
C SER A 261 -10.73 12.85 12.73
N CYS A 262 -9.89 12.01 12.11
CA CYS A 262 -9.85 10.57 12.38
C CYS A 262 -9.03 10.23 13.63
N PHE A 263 -8.13 11.11 14.08
CA PHE A 263 -7.35 10.87 15.29
C PHE A 263 -8.17 11.12 16.55
N ASN A 264 -8.00 10.28 17.56
CA ASN A 264 -8.55 10.54 18.89
C ASN A 264 -7.75 11.65 19.59
N SER A 265 -8.36 12.82 19.77
CA SER A 265 -7.73 13.98 20.42
C SER A 265 -7.41 13.79 21.90
N HIS A 266 -7.98 12.77 22.54
CA HIS A 266 -7.81 12.48 23.97
C HIS A 266 -6.90 11.28 24.26
N SER A 267 -6.36 10.63 23.23
CA SER A 267 -5.40 9.54 23.41
C SER A 267 -3.98 10.09 23.58
N ASN A 268 -3.24 9.53 24.54
CA ASN A 268 -1.80 9.75 24.70
C ASN A 268 -0.98 8.62 24.04
N GLU A 269 -1.62 7.68 23.36
CA GLU A 269 -0.97 6.57 22.66
C GLU A 269 -0.60 6.95 21.23
N ASP A 270 0.44 6.31 20.71
CA ASP A 270 0.80 6.41 19.30
C ASP A 270 -0.34 5.85 18.43
N SER A 271 -0.69 6.57 17.37
CA SER A 271 -1.82 6.21 16.50
C SER A 271 -1.52 6.47 15.04
N ALA A 272 -2.10 5.66 14.16
CA ALA A 272 -1.97 5.80 12.72
C ALA A 272 -3.32 6.00 12.04
N VAL A 273 -3.39 6.89 11.05
CA VAL A 273 -4.48 6.90 10.07
C VAL A 273 -3.93 6.31 8.79
N ILE A 274 -4.38 5.10 8.47
CA ILE A 274 -3.93 4.34 7.30
C ILE A 274 -5.00 4.41 6.23
N ILE A 275 -4.63 4.82 5.04
CA ILE A 275 -5.48 4.89 3.85
C ILE A 275 -4.91 3.91 2.85
N ALA A 276 -5.75 3.12 2.18
CA ALA A 276 -5.32 2.27 1.08
C ALA A 276 -6.29 2.41 -0.09
N THR A 277 -5.76 2.67 -1.28
CA THR A 277 -6.54 2.90 -2.50
C THR A 277 -5.74 2.47 -3.73
N ASP A 278 -6.44 2.21 -4.84
CA ASP A 278 -5.81 2.10 -6.15
C ASP A 278 -5.04 3.39 -6.43
N GLY A 279 -3.75 3.26 -6.76
CA GLY A 279 -2.84 4.37 -6.95
C GLY A 279 -3.22 5.24 -8.15
N GLU A 280 -3.89 4.65 -9.14
CA GLU A 280 -4.52 5.32 -10.28
C GLU A 280 -5.55 6.38 -9.86
N THR A 281 -6.00 6.37 -8.60
CA THR A 281 -6.81 7.45 -8.01
C THR A 281 -6.08 8.80 -8.09
N PHE A 282 -4.78 8.82 -7.84
CA PHE A 282 -3.97 10.04 -7.82
C PHE A 282 -3.58 10.46 -9.24
N GLY A 283 -4.57 10.95 -10.01
CA GLY A 283 -4.38 11.54 -11.33
C GLY A 283 -5.30 10.95 -12.41
N HIS A 284 -5.33 9.62 -12.58
CA HIS A 284 -6.12 9.02 -13.66
C HIS A 284 -7.63 9.07 -13.36
N HIS A 285 -8.06 8.64 -12.18
CA HIS A 285 -9.48 8.72 -11.79
C HIS A 285 -9.86 10.10 -11.22
N LYS A 286 -8.90 10.84 -10.69
CA LYS A 286 -9.07 12.20 -10.15
C LYS A 286 -8.06 13.14 -10.81
N PRO A 287 -8.28 13.56 -12.07
CA PRO A 287 -7.43 14.53 -12.72
C PRO A 287 -7.49 15.88 -12.00
N LEU A 288 -6.35 16.58 -11.98
CA LEU A 288 -6.22 17.94 -11.48
C LEU A 288 -6.98 18.95 -12.36
#